data_AF-S4RW94-F1
#
_entry.id   AF-S4RW94-F1
#
_cell.length_a   1.000
_cell.length_b   1.000
_cell.length_c   1.000
_cell.angle_alpha   90.00
_cell.angle_beta   90.00
_cell.angle_gamma   90.00
#
_symmetry.space_group_name_H-M   'P 1'
#
loop_
_entity.id
_entity.type
_entity.pdbx_description
1 polymer ?
#
loop_
_entity_poly.entity_id
_entity_poly.type
_entity_poly.pdbx_seq_one_letter_code
_entity_poly.pdbx_strand_id
1 'polypeptide(L)'
;ERFPCRMRRCEALNLTLAAQACLLREHVAIKTVRIRNLPTLRAVVDDPRLDVKIIQLVRDPRALASRMVAMPGQYEAWEKWKLTGAKPDDLDISRIKNTCDNMKITAEMGWSGGQWLRGRYMLARYEDVSREPLAKAQEMYRFAGVNMDASVVRWIERNTRATEPMVAVKRVLDIGDVFSTARNSAKQAERWRLSIPFAFVQVVQEVCAPTLRMFGYRLATSALDLANMNVSLVEEHILGVPT
;
A
#
# COMPACT_ATOMS: atom_id res chain seq x y z
N GLU A 1 12.88 13.78 -22.98
CA GLU A 1 12.67 12.71 -21.96
C GLU A 1 13.33 13.12 -20.66
N ARG A 2 12.62 13.06 -19.52
CA ARG A 2 12.93 13.92 -18.35
C ARG A 2 13.81 13.30 -17.26
N PHE A 3 14.44 12.13 -17.47
CA PHE A 3 15.39 11.53 -16.51
C PHE A 3 16.44 10.66 -17.23
N PRO A 4 17.63 11.19 -17.58
CA PRO A 4 18.69 10.38 -18.16
C PRO A 4 19.36 9.51 -17.09
N CYS A 5 19.32 8.19 -17.28
CA CYS A 5 20.05 7.22 -16.46
C CYS A 5 21.56 7.42 -16.72
N ARG A 6 22.26 8.17 -15.87
CA ARG A 6 23.59 8.72 -16.19
C ARG A 6 24.76 7.74 -16.16
N MET A 7 24.59 6.47 -15.76
CA MET A 7 25.73 5.53 -15.68
C MET A 7 25.49 4.10 -16.17
N ARG A 8 24.33 3.80 -16.76
CA ARG A 8 24.11 2.51 -17.45
C ARG A 8 23.30 2.76 -18.71
N ARG A 9 23.93 2.58 -19.87
CA ARG A 9 23.21 2.44 -21.15
C ARG A 9 22.52 1.08 -21.12
N CYS A 10 21.40 0.98 -20.41
CA CYS A 10 20.55 -0.18 -20.54
C CYS A 10 19.90 -0.12 -21.93
N GLU A 11 20.09 -1.15 -22.73
CA GLU A 11 19.34 -1.32 -23.97
C GLU A 11 17.85 -1.57 -23.67
N ALA A 12 17.01 -1.51 -24.70
CA ALA A 12 15.60 -1.85 -24.57
C ALA A 12 15.45 -3.27 -23.98
N LEU A 13 14.53 -3.44 -23.03
CA LEU A 13 14.28 -4.73 -22.40
C LEU A 13 13.84 -5.76 -23.44
N ASN A 14 14.65 -6.78 -23.69
CA ASN A 14 14.26 -7.91 -24.53
C ASN A 14 13.26 -8.80 -23.75
N LEU A 15 11.99 -8.71 -24.13
CA LEU A 15 10.90 -9.41 -23.46
C LEU A 15 11.02 -10.95 -23.57
N THR A 16 11.58 -11.46 -24.66
CA THR A 16 11.81 -12.90 -24.85
C THR A 16 12.84 -13.40 -23.86
N LEU A 17 13.97 -12.71 -23.73
CA LEU A 17 15.00 -13.04 -22.76
C LEU A 17 14.49 -12.93 -21.33
N ALA A 18 13.71 -11.88 -21.02
CA ALA A 18 13.09 -11.71 -19.71
C ALA A 18 12.11 -12.85 -19.38
N ALA A 19 11.29 -13.27 -20.34
CA ALA A 19 10.37 -14.39 -20.18
C ALA A 19 11.12 -15.71 -19.94
N GLN A 20 12.17 -15.99 -20.71
CA GLN A 20 13.03 -17.17 -20.50
C GLN A 20 13.66 -17.15 -19.10
N ALA A 21 14.20 -16.01 -18.67
CA ALA A 21 14.78 -15.87 -17.34
C ALA A 21 13.75 -16.08 -16.22
N CYS A 22 12.49 -15.68 -16.42
CA CYS A 22 11.40 -15.95 -15.48
C CYS A 22 11.03 -17.45 -15.43
N LEU A 23 10.96 -18.12 -16.58
CA LEU A 23 10.61 -19.55 -16.67
C LEU A 23 11.67 -20.47 -16.04
N LEU A 24 12.91 -19.99 -15.89
CA LEU A 24 13.99 -20.71 -15.21
C LEU A 24 13.92 -20.61 -13.68
N ARG A 25 12.96 -19.86 -13.11
CA ARG A 25 12.82 -19.70 -11.65
C ARG A 25 11.80 -20.69 -11.12
N GLU A 26 12.13 -21.30 -9.98
CA GLU A 26 11.22 -22.17 -9.23
C GLU A 26 9.98 -21.42 -8.72
N HIS A 27 10.16 -20.14 -8.34
CA HIS A 27 9.08 -19.28 -7.87
C HIS A 27 8.97 -18.04 -8.73
N VAL A 28 7.74 -17.70 -9.12
CA VAL A 28 7.42 -16.51 -9.92
C VAL A 28 6.47 -15.61 -9.14
N ALA A 29 6.84 -14.34 -8.98
CA ALA A 29 6.00 -13.34 -8.31
C ALA A 29 5.48 -12.32 -9.34
N ILE A 30 4.17 -12.07 -9.31
CA ILE A 30 3.53 -11.05 -10.15
C ILE A 30 2.93 -9.98 -9.25
N LYS A 31 3.45 -8.76 -9.35
CA LYS A 31 2.87 -7.59 -8.68
C LYS A 31 1.92 -6.88 -9.62
N THR A 32 0.67 -6.72 -9.19
CA THR A 32 -0.36 -5.97 -9.92
C THR A 32 -1.15 -5.10 -8.96
N VAL A 33 -1.62 -3.96 -9.46
CA VAL A 33 -2.37 -2.96 -8.68
C VAL A 33 -3.79 -2.73 -9.22
N ARG A 34 -4.21 -3.49 -10.24
CA ARG A 34 -5.47 -3.27 -10.97
C ARG A 34 -6.38 -4.51 -11.04
N ILE A 35 -6.22 -5.46 -10.13
CA ILE A 35 -7.19 -6.55 -9.97
C ILE A 35 -8.32 -6.05 -9.06
N ARG A 36 -9.48 -5.76 -9.66
CA ARG A 36 -10.67 -5.27 -8.95
C ARG A 36 -11.66 -6.38 -8.58
N ASN A 37 -11.50 -7.56 -9.18
CA ASN A 37 -12.42 -8.68 -9.03
C ASN A 37 -11.62 -9.97 -8.83
N LEU A 38 -11.54 -10.44 -7.58
CA LEU A 38 -10.73 -11.61 -7.22
C LEU A 38 -11.13 -12.90 -7.99
N PRO A 39 -12.44 -13.19 -8.21
CA PRO A 39 -12.90 -14.27 -9.09
C PRO A 39 -12.27 -14.37 -10.48
N THR A 40 -11.75 -13.28 -11.07
CA THR A 40 -11.09 -13.38 -12.38
C THR A 40 -9.79 -14.20 -12.34
N LEU A 41 -9.21 -14.38 -11.15
CA LEU A 41 -8.04 -15.23 -10.94
C LEU A 41 -8.40 -16.71 -10.78
N ARG A 42 -9.67 -17.07 -10.64
CA ARG A 42 -10.09 -18.44 -10.33
C ARG A 42 -9.58 -19.46 -11.33
N ALA A 43 -9.64 -19.16 -12.63
CA ALA A 43 -9.15 -20.07 -13.67
C ALA A 43 -7.64 -20.40 -13.52
N VAL A 44 -6.86 -19.44 -13.01
CA VAL A 44 -5.42 -19.63 -12.77
C VAL A 44 -5.18 -20.36 -11.44
N VAL A 45 -5.99 -20.09 -10.42
CA VAL A 45 -5.89 -20.75 -9.11
C VAL A 45 -6.39 -22.19 -9.15
N ASP A 46 -7.42 -22.51 -9.93
CA ASP A 46 -7.98 -23.85 -10.06
C ASP A 46 -7.14 -24.77 -11.00
N ASP A 47 -6.14 -24.23 -11.72
CA ASP A 47 -5.26 -25.05 -12.57
C ASP A 47 -4.37 -25.94 -11.69
N PRO A 48 -4.50 -27.28 -11.73
CA PRO A 48 -3.76 -28.18 -10.85
C PRO A 48 -2.25 -28.21 -11.14
N ARG A 49 -1.79 -27.60 -12.24
CA ARG A 49 -0.37 -27.48 -12.57
C ARG A 49 0.30 -26.30 -11.88
N LEU A 50 -0.47 -25.40 -11.25
CA LEU A 50 0.01 -24.18 -10.64
C LEU A 50 -0.28 -24.17 -9.13
N ASP A 51 0.73 -23.87 -8.31
CA ASP A 51 0.53 -23.55 -6.88
C ASP A 51 0.45 -22.03 -6.70
N VAL A 52 -0.76 -21.48 -6.86
CA VAL A 52 -0.98 -20.04 -6.79
C VAL A 52 -1.33 -19.60 -5.38
N LYS A 53 -0.56 -18.65 -4.86
CA LYS A 53 -0.82 -17.93 -3.60
C LYS A 53 -1.07 -16.45 -3.90
N ILE A 54 -2.06 -15.87 -3.24
CA ILE A 54 -2.47 -14.47 -3.41
C ILE A 54 -2.23 -13.72 -2.10
N ILE A 55 -1.41 -12.67 -2.17
CA ILE A 55 -1.23 -11.72 -1.08
C ILE A 55 -1.88 -10.41 -1.50
N GLN A 56 -2.98 -10.03 -0.85
CA GLN A 56 -3.62 -8.75 -1.05
C GLN A 56 -3.07 -7.72 -0.06
N LEU A 57 -2.41 -6.69 -0.57
CA LEU A 57 -1.94 -5.56 0.22
C LEU A 57 -3.06 -4.49 0.33
N VAL A 58 -3.51 -4.20 1.54
CA VAL A 58 -4.41 -3.07 1.85
C VAL A 58 -3.64 -1.94 2.53
N ARG A 59 -4.15 -0.72 2.43
CA ARG A 59 -3.53 0.48 2.99
C ARG A 59 -4.60 1.44 3.49
N ASP A 60 -4.28 2.32 4.43
CA ASP A 60 -5.21 3.34 4.90
C ASP A 60 -5.76 4.17 3.72
N PRO A 61 -7.09 4.16 3.48
CA PRO A 61 -7.68 4.89 2.37
C PRO A 61 -7.52 6.41 2.50
N ARG A 62 -7.32 6.96 3.70
CA ARG A 62 -7.02 8.38 3.93
C ARG A 62 -5.66 8.74 3.32
N ALA A 63 -4.67 7.87 3.51
CA ALA A 63 -3.34 8.03 2.93
C ALA A 63 -3.35 7.86 1.40
N LEU A 64 -4.21 6.98 0.87
CA LEU A 64 -4.36 6.76 -0.57
C LEU A 64 -5.07 7.91 -1.27
N ALA A 65 -6.17 8.41 -0.69
CA ALA A 65 -7.03 9.40 -1.31
C ALA A 65 -6.28 10.70 -1.68
N SER A 66 -5.34 11.15 -0.85
CA SER A 66 -4.50 12.32 -1.18
C SER A 66 -3.77 12.18 -2.51
N ARG A 67 -3.24 10.99 -2.81
CA ARG A 67 -2.53 10.74 -4.07
C ARG A 67 -3.46 10.61 -5.28
N MET A 68 -4.75 10.36 -5.05
CA MET A 68 -5.72 10.09 -6.10
C MET A 68 -6.47 11.34 -6.55
N VAL A 69 -6.75 12.25 -5.62
CA VAL A 69 -7.68 13.37 -5.84
C VAL A 69 -7.25 14.70 -5.23
N ALA A 70 -6.10 14.78 -4.55
CA ALA A 70 -5.69 16.01 -3.88
C ALA A 70 -4.21 16.34 -4.13
N MET A 71 -3.97 17.07 -5.22
CA MET A 71 -2.70 17.80 -5.36
C MET A 71 -2.66 18.95 -4.33
N PRO A 72 -1.47 19.40 -3.88
CA PRO A 72 -1.35 20.45 -2.85
C PRO A 72 -2.16 21.73 -3.07
N GLY A 73 -2.54 22.06 -4.31
CA GLY A 73 -3.41 23.20 -4.65
C GLY A 73 -4.92 22.92 -4.70
N GLN A 74 -5.37 21.71 -4.39
CA GLN A 74 -6.79 21.31 -4.46
C GLN A 74 -7.45 21.15 -3.10
N TYR A 75 -6.71 21.29 -1.99
CA TYR A 75 -7.25 21.09 -0.63
C TYR A 75 -8.23 22.18 -0.18
N GLU A 76 -8.08 23.41 -0.69
CA GLU A 76 -8.97 24.54 -0.37
C GLU A 76 -10.44 24.23 -0.71
N ALA A 77 -10.67 23.49 -1.79
CA ALA A 77 -12.00 23.08 -2.22
C ALA A 77 -12.67 22.13 -1.20
N TRP A 78 -11.90 21.29 -0.52
CA TRP A 78 -12.41 20.36 0.50
C TRP A 78 -12.73 21.07 1.81
N GLU A 79 -11.91 22.03 2.21
CA GLU A 79 -12.19 22.87 3.38
C GLU A 79 -13.44 23.72 3.17
N LYS A 80 -13.54 24.40 2.02
CA LYS A 80 -14.73 25.17 1.66
C LYS A 80 -15.97 24.29 1.65
N TRP A 81 -15.90 23.09 1.08
CA TRP A 81 -17.02 22.15 1.10
C TRP A 81 -17.44 21.78 2.53
N LYS A 82 -16.51 21.41 3.41
CA LYS A 82 -16.86 21.09 4.81
C LYS A 82 -17.45 22.27 5.57
N LEU A 83 -17.00 23.50 5.29
CA LEU A 83 -17.50 24.71 5.94
C LEU A 83 -18.88 25.13 5.41
N THR A 84 -19.11 25.03 4.10
CA THR A 84 -20.28 25.59 3.42
C THR A 84 -21.35 24.55 3.05
N GLY A 85 -21.03 23.26 3.10
CA GLY A 85 -21.87 22.18 2.62
C GLY A 85 -21.94 22.05 1.09
N ALA A 86 -21.45 23.03 0.33
CA ALA A 86 -21.48 23.03 -1.12
C ALA A 86 -20.32 22.20 -1.70
N LYS A 87 -20.63 21.02 -2.27
CA LYS A 87 -19.63 20.19 -2.95
C LYS A 87 -19.19 20.88 -4.25
N PRO A 88 -17.88 21.06 -4.49
CA PRO A 88 -17.38 21.52 -5.78
C PRO A 88 -17.75 20.54 -6.91
N ASP A 89 -18.11 21.06 -8.07
CA ASP A 89 -18.57 20.25 -9.21
C ASP A 89 -17.47 19.36 -9.78
N ASP A 90 -16.23 19.84 -9.77
CA ASP A 90 -15.02 19.14 -10.20
C ASP A 90 -14.55 18.05 -9.21
N LEU A 91 -15.15 18.00 -8.01
CA LEU A 91 -14.76 17.07 -6.96
C LEU A 91 -15.41 15.69 -7.14
N ASP A 92 -14.63 14.75 -7.66
CA ASP A 92 -15.07 13.35 -7.84
C ASP A 92 -14.78 12.46 -6.61
N ILE A 93 -15.74 12.41 -5.70
CA ILE A 93 -15.71 11.54 -4.51
C ILE A 93 -15.93 10.06 -4.89
N SER A 94 -16.56 9.79 -6.05
CA SER A 94 -16.89 8.42 -6.45
C SER A 94 -15.63 7.56 -6.60
N ARG A 95 -14.50 8.15 -7.01
CA ARG A 95 -13.21 7.45 -7.08
C ARG A 95 -12.70 6.99 -5.73
N ILE A 96 -12.85 7.82 -4.68
CA ILE A 96 -12.47 7.45 -3.31
C ILE A 96 -13.36 6.32 -2.84
N LYS A 97 -14.69 6.50 -2.97
CA LYS A 97 -15.68 5.49 -2.58
C LYS A 97 -15.44 4.16 -3.27
N ASN A 98 -15.31 4.16 -4.59
CA ASN A 98 -15.06 2.96 -5.39
C ASN A 98 -13.74 2.28 -4.99
N THR A 99 -12.72 3.03 -4.60
CA THR A 99 -11.45 2.45 -4.13
C THR A 99 -11.64 1.71 -2.81
N CYS A 100 -12.32 2.35 -1.85
CA CYS A 100 -12.63 1.76 -0.55
C CYS A 100 -13.54 0.52 -0.70
N ASP A 101 -14.61 0.64 -1.48
CA ASP A 101 -15.54 -0.46 -1.76
C ASP A 101 -14.82 -1.63 -2.44
N ASN A 102 -13.99 -1.38 -3.46
CA ASN A 102 -13.23 -2.44 -4.12
C ASN A 102 -12.26 -3.14 -3.15
N MET A 103 -11.56 -2.39 -2.29
CA MET A 103 -10.68 -2.98 -1.27
C MET A 103 -11.46 -3.87 -0.30
N LYS A 104 -12.59 -3.39 0.22
CA LYS A 104 -13.48 -4.14 1.12
C LYS A 104 -14.00 -5.40 0.44
N ILE A 105 -14.63 -5.28 -0.73
CA ILE A 105 -15.26 -6.40 -1.44
C ILE A 105 -14.22 -7.49 -1.78
N THR A 106 -13.04 -7.11 -2.28
CA THR A 106 -11.99 -8.08 -2.62
C THR A 106 -11.44 -8.79 -1.38
N ALA A 107 -11.30 -8.09 -0.26
CA ALA A 107 -10.87 -8.70 1.00
C ALA A 107 -11.95 -9.59 1.61
N GLU A 108 -13.23 -9.20 1.58
CA GLU A 108 -14.35 -10.05 2.02
C GLU A 108 -14.41 -11.34 1.22
N MET A 109 -14.23 -11.27 -0.11
CA MET A 109 -14.13 -12.46 -0.95
C MET A 109 -12.90 -13.32 -0.63
N GLY A 110 -11.79 -12.69 -0.27
CA GLY A 110 -10.58 -13.38 0.17
C GLY A 110 -10.78 -14.17 1.47
N TRP A 111 -11.48 -13.57 2.44
CA TRP A 111 -11.77 -14.17 3.75
C TRP A 111 -12.90 -15.19 3.73
N SER A 112 -14.03 -14.86 3.12
CA SER A 112 -15.16 -15.79 2.94
C SER A 112 -14.92 -16.82 1.84
N GLY A 113 -13.77 -16.71 1.15
CA GLY A 113 -13.46 -17.38 -0.09
C GLY A 113 -13.82 -18.84 -0.05
N GLY A 114 -14.71 -19.23 -0.97
CA GLY A 114 -15.07 -20.63 -1.19
C GLY A 114 -13.83 -21.51 -1.37
N GLN A 115 -14.02 -22.82 -1.41
CA GLN A 115 -12.94 -23.82 -1.26
C GLN A 115 -11.65 -23.55 -2.06
N TRP A 116 -11.73 -22.87 -3.22
CA TRP A 116 -10.58 -22.50 -4.07
C TRP A 116 -9.57 -21.51 -3.44
N LEU A 117 -9.96 -20.64 -2.50
CA LEU A 117 -9.03 -19.68 -1.84
C LEU A 117 -8.50 -20.15 -0.48
N ARG A 118 -9.04 -21.24 0.06
CA ARG A 118 -8.65 -21.77 1.36
C ARG A 118 -7.15 -22.11 1.37
N GLY A 119 -6.40 -21.49 2.28
CA GLY A 119 -4.94 -21.65 2.37
C GLY A 119 -4.15 -21.07 1.19
N ARG A 120 -4.80 -20.30 0.32
CA ARG A 120 -4.19 -19.66 -0.87
C ARG A 120 -4.34 -18.14 -0.90
N TYR A 121 -5.01 -17.56 0.09
CA TYR A 121 -5.18 -16.11 0.23
C TYR A 121 -4.62 -15.61 1.57
N MET A 122 -3.88 -14.51 1.52
CA MET A 122 -3.40 -13.75 2.68
C MET A 122 -3.73 -12.28 2.47
N LEU A 123 -4.29 -11.64 3.51
CA LEU A 123 -4.43 -10.20 3.57
C LEU A 123 -3.25 -9.62 4.34
N ALA A 124 -2.60 -8.61 3.79
CA ALA A 124 -1.52 -7.88 4.45
C ALA A 124 -1.86 -6.39 4.50
N ARG A 125 -1.68 -5.76 5.67
CA ARG A 125 -1.87 -4.32 5.84
C ARG A 125 -0.53 -3.60 5.76
N TYR A 126 -0.48 -2.57 4.92
CA TYR A 126 0.73 -1.80 4.59
C TYR A 126 1.41 -1.21 5.82
N GLU A 127 0.62 -0.75 6.78
CA GLU A 127 1.08 -0.12 8.02
C GLU A 127 1.81 -1.14 8.91
N ASP A 128 1.34 -2.39 8.98
CA ASP A 128 2.02 -3.46 9.71
C ASP A 128 3.33 -3.85 9.02
N VAL A 129 3.28 -4.01 7.69
CA VAL A 129 4.48 -4.27 6.88
C VAL A 129 5.51 -3.15 7.01
N SER A 130 5.05 -1.91 7.18
CA SER A 130 5.93 -0.76 7.33
C SER A 130 6.51 -0.65 8.75
N ARG A 131 5.76 -1.05 9.77
CA ARG A 131 6.16 -1.02 11.18
C ARG A 131 7.10 -2.17 11.54
N GLU A 132 6.78 -3.38 11.08
CA GLU A 132 7.51 -4.61 11.37
C GLU A 132 7.93 -5.33 10.08
N PRO A 133 8.79 -4.71 9.25
CA PRO A 133 9.07 -5.18 7.89
C PRO A 133 9.66 -6.58 7.82
N LEU A 134 10.58 -6.92 8.74
CA LEU A 134 11.19 -8.25 8.76
C LEU A 134 10.19 -9.33 9.19
N ALA A 135 9.46 -9.11 10.29
CA ALA A 135 8.50 -10.08 10.81
C ALA A 135 7.37 -10.34 9.79
N LYS A 136 6.83 -9.28 9.18
CA LYS A 136 5.77 -9.40 8.18
C LYS A 136 6.27 -10.01 6.87
N ALA A 137 7.51 -9.75 6.46
CA ALA A 137 8.10 -10.44 5.33
C ALA A 137 8.28 -11.95 5.61
N GLN A 138 8.74 -12.32 6.80
CA GLN A 138 8.86 -13.74 7.18
C GLN A 138 7.49 -14.44 7.19
N GLU A 139 6.43 -13.75 7.65
CA GLU A 139 5.05 -14.24 7.56
C GLU A 139 4.62 -14.48 6.10
N MET A 140 4.89 -13.54 5.20
CA MET A 140 4.58 -13.69 3.76
C MET A 140 5.36 -14.82 3.10
N TYR A 141 6.65 -14.99 3.42
CA TYR A 141 7.48 -16.08 2.89
C TYR A 141 6.98 -17.45 3.36
N ARG A 142 6.63 -17.58 4.65
CA ARG A 142 6.01 -18.81 5.19
C ARG A 142 4.70 -19.12 4.51
N PHE A 143 3.83 -18.13 4.31
CA PHE A 143 2.57 -18.30 3.60
C PHE A 143 2.77 -18.73 2.13
N ALA A 144 3.78 -18.18 1.47
CA ALA A 144 4.14 -18.54 0.10
C ALA A 144 4.83 -19.91 -0.03
N GLY A 145 5.26 -20.53 1.08
CA GLY A 145 6.04 -21.77 1.06
C GLY A 145 7.47 -21.58 0.53
N VAL A 146 8.00 -20.35 0.57
CA VAL A 146 9.33 -20.01 0.04
C VAL A 146 10.30 -19.78 1.19
N ASN A 147 11.50 -20.36 1.09
CA ASN A 147 12.57 -20.12 2.07
C ASN A 147 13.13 -18.71 1.92
N MET A 148 13.21 -17.96 3.02
CA MET A 148 13.80 -16.62 3.02
C MET A 148 15.33 -16.70 3.13
N ASP A 149 16.01 -16.29 2.06
CA ASP A 149 17.48 -16.20 2.06
C ASP A 149 17.99 -15.09 3.00
N ALA A 150 19.15 -15.32 3.62
CA ALA A 150 19.76 -14.35 4.53
C ALA A 150 20.09 -13.00 3.85
N SER A 151 20.32 -12.99 2.53
CA SER A 151 20.49 -11.76 1.75
C SER A 151 19.22 -10.91 1.71
N VAL A 152 18.03 -11.54 1.68
CA VAL A 152 16.75 -10.84 1.73
C VAL A 152 16.56 -10.18 3.10
N VAL A 153 16.86 -10.90 4.19
CA VAL A 153 16.82 -10.35 5.55
C VAL A 153 17.69 -9.10 5.65
N ARG A 154 18.96 -9.20 5.23
CA ARG A 154 19.89 -8.06 5.23
C ARG A 154 19.40 -6.91 4.36
N TRP A 155 18.80 -7.20 3.20
CA TRP A 155 18.26 -6.18 2.32
C TRP A 155 17.09 -5.44 2.97
N ILE A 156 16.16 -6.16 3.61
CA ILE A 156 15.01 -5.56 4.31
C ILE A 156 15.50 -4.64 5.41
N GLU A 157 16.40 -5.11 6.29
CA GLU A 157 16.89 -4.31 7.41
C GLU A 157 17.58 -3.02 6.93
N ARG A 158 18.43 -3.13 5.90
CA ARG A 158 19.14 -1.97 5.33
C ARG A 158 18.20 -0.94 4.69
N ASN A 159 17.15 -1.39 4.01
CA ASN A 159 16.27 -0.51 3.24
C ASN A 159 15.08 0.05 4.03
N THR A 160 14.74 -0.53 5.19
CA THR A 160 13.54 -0.14 5.96
C THR A 160 13.84 0.59 7.27
N ARG A 161 15.09 0.50 7.76
CA ARG A 161 15.56 1.18 8.99
C ARG A 161 16.43 2.40 8.72
N ALA A 162 16.54 2.86 7.47
CA ALA A 162 17.39 4.00 7.16
C ALA A 162 16.92 5.24 7.94
N THR A 163 17.75 5.73 8.85
CA THR A 163 17.61 7.05 9.45
C THR A 163 17.63 8.06 8.31
N GLU A 164 16.63 8.95 8.24
CA GLU A 164 16.78 10.15 7.40
C GLU A 164 18.13 10.77 7.75
N PRO A 165 18.98 11.14 6.77
CA PRO A 165 20.23 11.80 7.10
C PRO A 165 19.87 13.10 7.83
N MET A 166 20.08 13.12 9.14
CA MET A 166 20.12 14.36 9.90
C MET A 166 21.27 15.15 9.31
N VAL A 167 20.94 16.19 8.54
CA VAL A 167 21.90 17.06 7.86
C VAL A 167 22.74 16.30 6.82
N ALA A 168 22.12 15.93 5.69
CA ALA A 168 22.89 15.79 4.47
C ALA A 168 23.47 17.17 4.15
N VAL A 169 24.79 17.30 4.28
CA VAL A 169 25.58 18.37 3.64
C VAL A 169 25.01 18.55 2.24
N LYS A 170 24.36 19.69 2.04
CA LYS A 170 23.72 20.11 0.79
C LYS A 170 24.81 20.17 -0.28
N ARG A 171 25.10 19.05 -0.95
CA ARG A 171 25.69 19.09 -2.28
C ARG A 171 24.57 19.53 -3.21
N VAL A 172 24.70 20.76 -3.67
CA VAL A 172 23.72 21.61 -4.38
C VAL A 172 23.27 21.05 -5.74
N LEU A 173 23.51 19.77 -6.08
CA LEU A 173 23.34 19.26 -7.45
C LEU A 173 22.49 17.99 -7.63
N ASP A 174 21.99 17.35 -6.57
CA ASP A 174 21.15 16.16 -6.74
C ASP A 174 19.67 16.49 -6.49
N ILE A 175 18.89 16.42 -7.57
CA ILE A 175 17.43 16.34 -7.55
C ILE A 175 17.09 15.24 -6.53
N GLY A 176 16.44 15.64 -5.44
CA GLY A 176 16.32 14.86 -4.22
C GLY A 176 15.99 13.39 -4.45
N ASP A 177 16.52 12.55 -3.56
CA ASP A 177 16.41 11.10 -3.50
C ASP A 177 14.95 10.62 -3.29
N VAL A 178 14.04 10.98 -4.22
CA VAL A 178 12.62 10.61 -4.22
C VAL A 178 12.44 9.14 -4.63
N PHE A 179 13.42 8.58 -5.32
CA PHE A 179 13.43 7.19 -5.80
C PHE A 179 14.28 6.23 -4.95
N SER A 180 14.86 6.69 -3.83
CA SER A 180 15.57 5.83 -2.89
C SER A 180 14.76 4.60 -2.50
N THR A 181 15.43 3.44 -2.49
CA THR A 181 14.88 2.22 -1.90
C THR A 181 15.06 2.17 -0.37
N ALA A 182 15.90 3.05 0.21
CA ALA A 182 16.20 3.06 1.63
C ALA A 182 15.49 4.22 2.36
N ARG A 183 14.56 3.90 3.29
CA ARG A 183 13.84 4.88 4.11
C ARG A 183 13.43 4.27 5.45
N ASN A 184 13.15 5.10 6.46
CA ASN A 184 12.40 4.65 7.64
C ASN A 184 10.94 4.36 7.22
N SER A 185 10.60 3.08 7.04
CA SER A 185 9.30 2.66 6.53
C SER A 185 8.15 3.04 7.45
N ALA A 186 8.34 2.92 8.76
CA ALA A 186 7.34 3.25 9.77
C ALA A 186 6.98 4.75 9.76
N LYS A 187 7.98 5.63 9.75
CA LYS A 187 7.78 7.09 9.68
C LYS A 187 7.08 7.50 8.38
N GLN A 188 7.46 6.89 7.27
CA GLN A 188 6.88 7.19 5.96
C GLN A 188 5.42 6.73 5.84
N ALA A 189 5.03 5.65 6.51
CA ALA A 189 3.66 5.17 6.52
C ALA A 189 2.69 6.17 7.18
N GLU A 190 3.14 6.88 8.21
CA GLU A 190 2.33 7.84 8.99
C GLU A 190 2.42 9.29 8.46
N ARG A 191 3.36 9.59 7.55
CA ARG A 191 3.66 10.96 7.06
C ARG A 191 2.43 11.74 6.57
N TRP A 192 1.44 11.03 6.02
CA TRP A 192 0.23 11.63 5.48
C TRP A 192 -0.58 12.40 6.55
N ARG A 193 -0.48 11.99 7.83
CA ARG A 193 -1.21 12.60 8.95
C ARG A 193 -0.86 14.07 9.16
N LEU A 194 0.38 14.47 8.82
CA LEU A 194 0.87 15.83 8.97
C LEU A 194 0.73 16.67 7.69
N SER A 195 0.52 16.03 6.54
CA SER A 195 0.51 16.70 5.23
C SER A 195 -0.89 16.93 4.66
N ILE A 196 -1.92 16.31 5.24
CA ILE A 196 -3.29 16.34 4.74
C ILE A 196 -4.17 17.10 5.73
N PRO A 197 -4.94 18.10 5.29
CA PRO A 197 -5.88 18.82 6.16
C PRO A 197 -6.95 17.91 6.75
N PHE A 198 -7.34 18.17 8.00
CA PHE A 198 -8.33 17.36 8.70
C PHE A 198 -9.69 17.33 8.00
N ALA A 199 -10.12 18.44 7.38
CA ALA A 199 -11.37 18.52 6.62
C ALA A 199 -11.45 17.46 5.50
N PHE A 200 -10.35 17.26 4.77
CA PHE A 200 -10.24 16.21 3.77
C PHE A 200 -10.32 14.82 4.41
N VAL A 201 -9.59 14.60 5.50
CA VAL A 201 -9.59 13.34 6.24
C VAL A 201 -11.00 12.99 6.73
N GLN A 202 -11.76 13.97 7.22
CA GLN A 202 -13.15 13.78 7.64
C GLN A 202 -14.02 13.25 6.51
N VAL A 203 -13.95 13.84 5.31
CA VAL A 203 -14.71 13.34 4.16
C VAL A 203 -14.34 11.90 3.82
N VAL A 204 -13.04 11.58 3.77
CA VAL A 204 -12.61 10.21 3.45
C VAL A 204 -13.05 9.24 4.55
N GLN A 205 -13.02 9.64 5.81
CA GLN A 205 -13.53 8.83 6.93
C GLN A 205 -15.02 8.56 6.82
N GLU A 206 -15.81 9.56 6.44
CA GLU A 206 -17.26 9.43 6.24
C GLU A 206 -17.56 8.44 5.09
N VAL A 207 -16.89 8.61 3.95
CA VAL A 207 -17.10 7.78 2.74
C VAL A 207 -16.58 6.35 2.91
N CYS A 208 -15.44 6.18 3.58
CA CYS A 208 -14.75 4.90 3.71
C CYS A 208 -14.92 4.25 5.09
N ALA A 209 -15.86 4.71 5.93
CA ALA A 209 -16.04 4.22 7.30
C ALA A 209 -16.12 2.69 7.41
N PRO A 210 -16.89 1.97 6.55
CA PRO A 210 -16.96 0.51 6.63
C PRO A 210 -15.61 -0.16 6.33
N THR A 211 -14.87 0.38 5.37
CA THR A 211 -13.54 -0.12 4.98
C THR A 211 -12.50 0.14 6.07
N LEU A 212 -12.56 1.32 6.70
CA LEU A 212 -11.67 1.68 7.80
C LEU A 212 -11.84 0.72 8.99
N ARG A 213 -13.09 0.48 9.42
CA ARG A 213 -13.40 -0.46 10.50
C ARG A 213 -12.97 -1.88 10.17
N MET A 214 -13.28 -2.36 8.97
CA MET A 214 -12.94 -3.71 8.52
C MET A 214 -11.44 -4.00 8.60
N PHE A 215 -10.60 -3.00 8.31
CA PHE A 215 -9.14 -3.14 8.32
C PHE A 215 -8.47 -2.62 9.61
N GLY A 216 -9.25 -2.36 10.67
CA GLY A 216 -8.75 -1.95 11.98
C GLY A 216 -8.09 -0.57 11.98
N TYR A 217 -8.63 0.38 11.21
CA TYR A 217 -8.19 1.78 11.24
C TYR A 217 -9.11 2.62 12.14
N ARG A 218 -8.51 3.29 13.12
CA ARG A 218 -9.20 4.22 14.02
C ARG A 218 -9.46 5.54 13.33
N LEU A 219 -10.64 6.11 13.59
CA LEU A 219 -11.01 7.43 13.06
C LEU A 219 -10.34 8.52 13.89
N ALA A 220 -9.74 9.50 13.20
CA ALA A 220 -9.28 10.72 13.84
C ALA A 220 -10.48 11.63 14.10
N THR A 221 -10.58 12.13 15.33
CA THR A 221 -11.72 12.94 15.81
C THR A 221 -11.50 14.44 15.68
N SER A 222 -10.23 14.88 15.61
CA SER A 222 -9.84 16.28 15.45
C SER A 222 -8.53 16.40 14.67
N ALA A 223 -8.18 17.62 14.25
CA ALA A 223 -6.88 17.90 13.65
C ALA A 223 -5.71 17.61 14.61
N LEU A 224 -5.91 17.85 15.92
CA LEU A 224 -4.92 17.54 16.94
C LEU A 224 -4.72 16.03 17.10
N ASP A 225 -5.81 15.27 17.12
CA ASP A 225 -5.80 13.80 17.17
C ASP A 225 -5.12 13.21 15.92
N LEU A 226 -5.46 13.73 14.74
CA LEU A 226 -4.80 13.35 13.49
C LEU A 226 -3.28 13.59 13.56
N ALA A 227 -2.84 14.76 14.05
CA ALA A 227 -1.43 15.11 14.12
C ALA A 227 -0.67 14.45 15.29
N ASN A 228 -1.36 13.80 16.23
CA ASN A 228 -0.74 13.18 17.39
C ASN A 228 -0.06 11.83 17.06
N MET A 229 1.21 11.90 16.68
CA MET A 229 2.02 10.73 16.29
C MET A 229 2.29 9.73 17.43
N ASN A 230 2.01 10.09 18.69
CA ASN A 230 2.12 9.18 19.83
C ASN A 230 0.90 8.25 19.96
N VAL A 231 -0.19 8.54 19.24
CA VAL A 231 -1.39 7.71 19.18
C VAL A 231 -1.44 7.01 17.83
N SER A 232 -1.55 5.68 17.86
CA SER A 232 -1.74 4.87 16.64
C SER A 232 -3.16 5.02 16.11
N LEU A 233 -3.29 5.31 14.81
CA LEU A 233 -4.56 5.20 14.08
C LEU A 233 -4.80 3.79 13.52
N VAL A 234 -3.93 2.84 13.88
CA VAL A 234 -3.94 1.45 13.44
C VAL A 234 -4.12 0.58 14.68
N GLU A 235 -5.15 -0.26 14.70
CA GLU A 235 -5.40 -1.23 15.76
C GLU A 235 -4.40 -2.39 15.69
N GLU A 236 -4.04 -2.96 16.84
CA GLU A 236 -3.16 -4.13 16.92
C GLU A 236 -3.81 -5.43 16.40
N HIS A 237 -5.07 -5.37 15.97
CA HIS A 237 -5.84 -6.54 15.53
C HIS A 237 -5.17 -7.27 14.35
N ILE A 238 -5.13 -8.61 14.46
CA ILE A 238 -4.67 -9.51 13.40
C ILE A 238 -5.79 -9.64 12.37
N LEU A 239 -5.63 -8.98 11.23
CA LEU A 239 -6.56 -9.11 10.12
C LEU A 239 -6.59 -10.56 9.59
N GLY A 240 -7.79 -11.16 9.53
CA GLY A 240 -7.99 -12.48 8.92
C GLY A 240 -8.12 -13.66 9.88
N VAL A 241 -8.32 -13.42 11.19
CA VAL A 241 -8.88 -14.45 12.09
C VAL A 241 -10.39 -14.20 12.19
N PRO A 242 -11.25 -15.07 11.63
CA PRO A 242 -12.67 -15.03 11.96
C PRO A 242 -12.79 -15.26 13.47
N THR A 243 -13.45 -14.34 14.19
CA THR A 243 -13.98 -14.65 15.53
C THR A 243 -15.03 -15.75 15.42
#